data_AF-A0A8T5WMF2-F1
#
_entry.id   AF-A0A8T5WMF2-F1
#
_cell.length_a   1.000
_cell.length_b   1.000
_cell.length_c   1.000
_cell.angle_alpha   90.00
_cell.angle_beta   90.00
_cell.angle_gamma   90.00
#
_symmetry.space_group_name_H-M   'P 1'
#
loop_
_entity.id
_entity.type
_entity.pdbx_description
1 polymer ?
#
loop_
_entity_poly.entity_id
_entity_poly.type
_entity_poly.pdbx_seq_one_letter_code
_entity_poly.pdbx_strand_id
1 'polypeptide(L)'
;MLMTECSFCKIITGKLPSNKIYGNEYVLAFAPLKDQIIAKGHMLVIPRKHYVNFYDIPKAELHHIVDAIKTISQRLKEKYGAEGINILHASGKVAQQSCFHFHIHLIPRYNDDGLDTWPKTGYKEANFPEVYKEIANFFASPRTSANRDVTSPVPVWTISIQKKNTEKGYFESIGRRGDKIIHEQFLGKMILLRCISSKDHKKKVDEVVNIIKRTGTDRYDSKIKMIFHEFYEKHKPDLFLDECLVTKEKSIMKNILQDFYQKTQGDRKRGIYANIVTIYSPRKMKMIKNVYEGQEKSDCFQFRDQKNKQKALLGIIVIKS
;
A
#
# COMPACT_ATOMS: atom_id res chain seq x y z
N MET A 1 -15.21 1.87 0.56
CA MET A 1 -16.09 2.05 -0.62
C MET A 1 -16.39 0.66 -1.17
N LEU A 2 -17.63 0.34 -1.53
CA LEU A 2 -17.96 -0.97 -2.10
C LEU A 2 -17.34 -1.10 -3.51
N MET A 3 -16.87 -2.30 -3.87
CA MET A 3 -16.25 -2.56 -5.17
C MET A 3 -17.20 -3.38 -6.04
N THR A 4 -17.48 -2.90 -7.26
CA THR A 4 -18.57 -3.43 -8.10
C THR A 4 -18.40 -4.89 -8.47
N GLU A 5 -17.17 -5.36 -8.68
CA GLU A 5 -16.88 -6.76 -9.06
C GLU A 5 -16.67 -7.73 -7.88
N CYS A 6 -16.64 -7.24 -6.65
CA CYS A 6 -16.44 -8.09 -5.49
C CYS A 6 -17.73 -8.86 -5.14
N SER A 7 -17.65 -10.20 -5.10
CA SER A 7 -18.79 -11.08 -4.74
C SER A 7 -19.36 -10.76 -3.36
N PHE A 8 -18.51 -10.49 -2.37
CA PHE A 8 -18.95 -10.12 -1.02
C PHE A 8 -19.59 -8.73 -0.97
N CYS A 9 -19.10 -7.76 -1.76
CA CYS A 9 -19.78 -6.46 -1.93
C CYS A 9 -21.16 -6.64 -2.58
N LYS A 10 -21.28 -7.54 -3.56
CA LYS A 10 -22.58 -7.89 -4.18
C LYS A 10 -23.52 -8.54 -3.15
N ILE A 11 -23.02 -9.40 -2.25
CA ILE A 11 -23.82 -9.96 -1.13
C ILE A 11 -24.28 -8.86 -0.16
N ILE A 12 -23.38 -7.95 0.24
CA ILE A 12 -23.69 -6.83 1.15
C ILE A 12 -24.79 -5.95 0.57
N THR A 13 -24.72 -5.66 -0.73
CA THR A 13 -25.71 -4.83 -1.45
C THR A 13 -26.97 -5.59 -1.86
N GLY A 14 -27.06 -6.89 -1.61
CA GLY A 14 -28.20 -7.73 -1.98
C GLY A 14 -28.26 -8.11 -3.46
N LYS A 15 -27.22 -7.84 -4.25
CA LYS A 15 -27.12 -8.25 -5.66
C LYS A 15 -26.81 -9.74 -5.85
N LEU A 16 -26.26 -10.40 -4.82
CA LEU A 16 -26.09 -11.84 -4.78
C LEU A 16 -26.83 -12.41 -3.56
N PRO A 17 -27.50 -13.57 -3.69
CA PRO A 17 -28.15 -14.23 -2.57
C PRO A 17 -27.13 -14.76 -1.56
N SER A 18 -27.53 -14.82 -0.30
CA SER A 18 -26.73 -15.41 0.78
C SER A 18 -27.63 -15.72 1.98
N ASN A 19 -27.31 -16.77 2.73
CA ASN A 19 -27.94 -17.02 4.03
C ASN A 19 -27.33 -16.10 5.09
N LYS A 20 -27.88 -14.89 5.25
CA LYS A 20 -27.43 -13.90 6.25
C LYS A 20 -27.82 -14.38 7.65
N ILE A 21 -26.88 -14.34 8.58
CA ILE A 21 -27.02 -14.89 9.95
C ILE A 21 -26.99 -13.77 10.99
N TYR A 22 -26.04 -12.85 10.85
CA TYR A 22 -25.86 -11.73 11.77
C TYR A 22 -25.38 -10.50 11.00
N GLY A 23 -25.75 -9.31 11.44
CA GLY A 23 -25.21 -8.09 10.87
C GLY A 23 -25.50 -6.88 11.73
N ASN A 24 -24.55 -5.97 11.78
CA ASN A 24 -24.68 -4.65 12.40
C ASN A 24 -24.19 -3.59 11.40
N GLU A 25 -23.91 -2.36 11.82
CA GLU A 25 -23.41 -1.31 10.92
C GLU A 25 -22.01 -1.55 10.35
N TYR A 26 -21.19 -2.38 10.99
CA TYR A 26 -19.79 -2.65 10.60
C TYR A 26 -19.61 -3.97 9.86
N VAL A 27 -20.37 -5.01 10.22
CA VAL A 27 -20.15 -6.37 9.72
C VAL A 27 -21.42 -7.04 9.18
N LEU A 28 -21.19 -8.08 8.38
CA LEU A 28 -22.17 -9.06 7.97
C LEU A 28 -21.58 -10.46 8.14
N ALA A 29 -22.32 -11.37 8.76
CA ALA A 29 -22.01 -12.78 8.82
C ALA A 29 -23.05 -13.58 8.04
N PHE A 30 -22.59 -14.54 7.24
CA PHE A 30 -23.45 -15.37 6.40
C PHE A 30 -22.83 -16.76 6.20
N ALA A 31 -23.65 -17.74 5.82
CA ALA A 31 -23.15 -19.09 5.56
C ALA A 31 -22.31 -19.14 4.25
N PRO A 32 -21.24 -19.93 4.19
CA PRO A 32 -20.57 -20.27 2.94
C PRO A 32 -21.53 -20.99 1.98
N LEU A 33 -21.05 -21.23 0.75
CA LEU A 33 -21.73 -22.13 -0.18
C LEU A 33 -21.84 -23.54 0.42
N LYS A 34 -22.90 -24.27 0.07
CA LYS A 34 -23.26 -25.55 0.70
C LYS A 34 -22.12 -26.57 0.65
N ASP A 35 -21.40 -26.63 -0.47
CA ASP A 35 -20.24 -27.48 -0.73
C ASP A 35 -18.96 -27.03 -0.01
N GLN A 36 -18.95 -25.83 0.58
CA GLN A 36 -17.82 -25.25 1.32
C GLN A 36 -18.06 -25.18 2.84
N ILE A 37 -19.18 -25.73 3.33
CA ILE A 37 -19.46 -25.83 4.76
C ILE A 37 -18.58 -26.95 5.35
N ILE A 38 -17.78 -26.61 6.36
CA ILE A 38 -16.80 -27.52 6.97
C ILE A 38 -17.29 -28.03 8.33
N ALA A 39 -18.14 -27.27 9.02
CA ALA A 39 -18.73 -27.65 10.29
C ALA A 39 -20.14 -27.06 10.43
N LYS A 40 -20.96 -27.65 11.31
CA LYS A 40 -22.27 -27.10 11.68
C LYS A 40 -22.06 -25.70 12.28
N GLY A 41 -22.71 -24.70 11.68
CA GLY A 41 -22.56 -23.29 12.08
C GLY A 41 -21.34 -22.59 11.48
N HIS A 42 -20.60 -23.19 10.53
CA HIS A 42 -19.56 -22.50 9.76
C HIS A 42 -20.15 -21.26 9.08
N MET A 43 -19.52 -20.12 9.29
CA MET A 43 -19.90 -18.84 8.69
C MET A 43 -18.70 -18.02 8.26
N LEU A 44 -18.94 -17.13 7.30
CA LEU A 44 -18.02 -16.08 6.89
C LEU A 44 -18.43 -14.78 7.56
N VAL A 45 -17.52 -14.16 8.31
CA VAL A 45 -17.70 -12.81 8.88
C VAL A 45 -16.90 -11.82 8.05
N ILE A 46 -17.57 -10.80 7.52
CA ILE A 46 -16.97 -9.78 6.65
C ILE A 46 -17.30 -8.36 7.13
N PRO A 47 -16.41 -7.38 6.92
CA PRO A 47 -16.75 -5.97 7.04
C PRO A 47 -17.69 -5.57 5.92
N ARG A 48 -18.59 -4.63 6.19
CA ARG A 48 -19.45 -4.01 5.17
C ARG A 48 -18.65 -3.13 4.20
N LYS A 49 -17.57 -2.53 4.68
CA LYS A 49 -16.62 -1.81 3.83
C LYS A 49 -15.67 -2.80 3.16
N HIS A 50 -15.35 -2.54 1.90
CA HIS A 50 -14.36 -3.33 1.18
C HIS A 50 -12.95 -3.00 1.69
N TYR A 51 -12.28 -4.04 2.19
CA TYR A 51 -10.85 -4.10 2.45
C TYR A 51 -10.35 -5.39 1.83
N VAL A 52 -9.19 -5.37 1.18
CA VAL A 52 -8.67 -6.51 0.45
C VAL A 52 -8.31 -7.63 1.41
N ASN A 53 -7.60 -7.34 2.49
CA ASN A 53 -7.07 -8.33 3.44
C ASN A 53 -6.70 -7.69 4.79
N PHE A 54 -5.92 -8.38 5.63
CA PHE A 54 -5.56 -7.89 6.96
C PHE A 54 -4.64 -6.65 6.92
N TYR A 55 -3.89 -6.44 5.84
CA TYR A 55 -2.89 -5.38 5.77
C TYR A 55 -3.48 -3.99 5.51
N ASP A 56 -4.64 -3.90 4.86
CA ASP A 56 -5.28 -2.64 4.45
C ASP A 56 -6.50 -2.25 5.28
N ILE A 57 -7.05 -3.17 6.08
CA ILE A 57 -8.12 -2.85 7.03
C ILE A 57 -7.63 -1.98 8.21
N PRO A 58 -8.32 -0.87 8.54
CA PRO A 58 -7.99 -0.06 9.72
C PRO A 58 -8.18 -0.81 11.04
N LYS A 59 -7.36 -0.49 12.05
CA LYS A 59 -7.44 -1.10 13.40
C LYS A 59 -8.83 -0.96 14.04
N ALA A 60 -9.46 0.20 13.93
CA ALA A 60 -10.79 0.43 14.50
C ALA A 60 -11.85 -0.51 13.88
N GLU A 61 -11.76 -0.76 12.58
CA GLU A 61 -12.68 -1.69 11.89
C GLU A 61 -12.41 -3.13 12.32
N LEU A 62 -11.14 -3.51 12.53
CA LEU A 62 -10.79 -4.82 13.08
C LEU A 62 -11.38 -5.05 14.48
N HIS A 63 -11.40 -4.03 15.35
CA HIS A 63 -12.02 -4.16 16.68
C HIS A 63 -13.50 -4.55 16.57
N HIS A 64 -14.27 -3.85 15.73
CA HIS A 64 -15.68 -4.18 15.52
C HIS A 64 -15.91 -5.59 14.95
N ILE A 65 -15.00 -6.08 14.09
CA ILE A 65 -15.08 -7.45 13.57
C ILE A 65 -14.81 -8.48 14.66
N VAL A 66 -13.77 -8.28 15.47
CA VAL A 66 -13.41 -9.18 16.56
C VAL A 66 -14.52 -9.22 17.61
N ASP A 67 -15.12 -8.08 17.94
CA ASP A 67 -16.26 -8.02 18.86
C ASP A 67 -17.44 -8.83 18.33
N ALA A 68 -17.79 -8.68 17.05
CA ALA A 68 -18.84 -9.47 16.42
C ALA A 68 -18.53 -10.97 16.43
N ILE A 69 -17.29 -11.37 16.13
CA ILE A 69 -16.86 -12.78 16.19
C ILE A 69 -17.04 -13.34 17.59
N LYS A 70 -16.65 -12.60 18.64
CA LYS A 70 -16.84 -13.00 20.03
C LYS A 70 -18.33 -13.19 20.35
N THR A 71 -19.17 -12.21 20.01
CA THR A 71 -20.63 -12.30 20.22
C THR A 71 -21.23 -13.52 19.52
N ILE A 72 -20.89 -13.73 18.25
CA ILE A 72 -21.44 -14.86 17.49
C ILE A 72 -20.94 -16.19 18.06
N SER A 73 -19.67 -16.29 18.43
CA SER A 73 -19.09 -17.49 19.05
C SER A 73 -19.80 -17.89 20.35
N GLN A 74 -20.10 -16.91 21.21
CA GLN A 74 -20.86 -17.14 22.44
C GLN A 74 -22.27 -17.70 22.14
N ARG A 75 -22.97 -17.11 21.15
CA ARG A 75 -24.28 -17.60 20.73
C ARG A 75 -24.24 -19.03 20.15
N LEU A 76 -23.18 -19.37 19.41
CA LEU A 76 -23.00 -20.72 18.87
C LEU A 76 -22.75 -21.75 19.98
N LYS A 77 -21.95 -21.38 20.98
CA LYS A 77 -21.76 -22.20 22.18
C LYS A 77 -23.08 -22.42 22.92
N GLU A 78 -23.83 -21.35 23.21
CA GLU A 78 -25.12 -21.42 23.91
C GLU A 78 -26.16 -22.26 23.16
N LYS A 79 -26.32 -22.03 21.85
CA LYS A 79 -27.43 -22.61 21.08
C LYS A 79 -27.13 -24.01 20.53
N TYR A 80 -25.89 -24.25 20.14
CA TYR A 80 -25.50 -25.48 19.44
C TYR A 80 -24.52 -26.34 20.22
N GLY A 81 -24.10 -25.93 21.42
CA GLY A 81 -23.16 -26.70 22.24
C GLY A 81 -21.76 -26.79 21.63
N ALA A 82 -21.35 -25.78 20.85
CA ALA A 82 -19.98 -25.74 20.34
C ALA A 82 -18.97 -25.65 21.48
N GLU A 83 -18.02 -26.58 21.51
CA GLU A 83 -17.03 -26.70 22.59
C GLU A 83 -15.78 -25.87 22.32
N GLY A 84 -15.52 -25.59 21.04
CA GLY A 84 -14.45 -24.71 20.60
C GLY A 84 -14.84 -23.93 19.34
N ILE A 85 -13.94 -23.04 18.93
CA ILE A 85 -14.08 -22.23 17.72
C ILE A 85 -12.70 -22.12 17.06
N ASN A 86 -12.62 -22.44 15.77
CA ASN A 86 -11.51 -22.00 14.94
C ASN A 86 -11.87 -20.71 14.21
N ILE A 87 -10.93 -19.76 14.23
CA ILE A 87 -11.00 -18.48 13.52
C ILE A 87 -9.90 -18.51 12.47
N LEU A 88 -10.26 -18.65 11.19
CA LEU A 88 -9.28 -18.75 10.10
C LEU A 88 -9.39 -17.54 9.17
N HIS A 89 -8.24 -17.02 8.76
CA HIS A 89 -8.13 -15.94 7.79
C HIS A 89 -6.89 -16.14 6.92
N ALA A 90 -7.00 -15.76 5.65
CA ALA A 90 -5.91 -15.73 4.69
C ALA A 90 -5.72 -14.32 4.13
N SER A 91 -4.49 -13.83 4.14
CA SER A 91 -4.10 -12.56 3.52
C SER A 91 -3.16 -12.78 2.33
N GLY A 92 -3.69 -12.59 1.12
CA GLY A 92 -2.97 -12.76 -0.14
C GLY A 92 -3.10 -14.18 -0.73
N LYS A 93 -2.85 -14.26 -2.04
CA LYS A 93 -3.02 -15.50 -2.83
C LYS A 93 -2.18 -16.68 -2.30
N VAL A 94 -0.94 -16.42 -1.87
CA VAL A 94 -0.04 -17.46 -1.34
C VAL A 94 -0.55 -18.04 -0.02
N ALA A 95 -1.24 -17.22 0.79
CA ALA A 95 -1.93 -17.69 1.99
C ALA A 95 -3.29 -18.35 1.69
N GLN A 96 -3.63 -18.57 0.41
CA GLN A 96 -4.88 -19.17 -0.07
C GLN A 96 -6.12 -18.28 0.09
N GLN A 97 -5.95 -16.95 0.07
CA GLN A 97 -7.10 -16.06 0.02
C GLN A 97 -7.82 -16.18 -1.32
N SER A 98 -9.07 -16.66 -1.30
CA SER A 98 -9.89 -16.92 -2.50
C SER A 98 -10.74 -15.71 -2.92
N CYS A 99 -11.29 -14.97 -1.95
CA CYS A 99 -11.99 -13.71 -2.17
C CYS A 99 -11.17 -12.53 -1.63
N PHE A 100 -10.85 -11.56 -2.49
CA PHE A 100 -10.10 -10.35 -2.14
C PHE A 100 -10.98 -9.29 -1.47
N HIS A 101 -11.76 -9.74 -0.49
CA HIS A 101 -12.49 -8.94 0.48
C HIS A 101 -12.25 -9.62 1.82
N PHE A 102 -11.73 -8.91 2.81
CA PHE A 102 -11.36 -9.46 4.12
C PHE A 102 -12.51 -10.29 4.69
N HIS A 103 -12.24 -11.55 4.99
CA HIS A 103 -13.21 -12.45 5.56
C HIS A 103 -12.54 -13.37 6.56
N ILE A 104 -13.30 -13.69 7.60
CA ILE A 104 -12.92 -14.66 8.62
C ILE A 104 -13.87 -15.84 8.49
N HIS A 105 -13.30 -17.04 8.39
CA HIS A 105 -14.02 -18.27 8.62
C HIS A 105 -14.15 -18.48 10.11
N LEU A 106 -15.39 -18.53 10.59
CA LEU A 106 -15.71 -18.88 11.97
C LEU A 106 -16.28 -20.30 11.96
N ILE A 107 -15.53 -21.24 12.53
CA ILE A 107 -15.80 -22.68 12.45
C ILE A 107 -16.01 -23.21 13.87
N PRO A 108 -17.26 -23.45 14.30
CA PRO A 108 -17.55 -24.17 15.53
C PRO A 108 -16.94 -25.56 15.55
N ARG A 109 -16.40 -25.94 16.70
CA ARG A 109 -15.76 -27.24 16.94
C ARG A 109 -16.56 -28.03 17.95
N TYR A 110 -16.63 -29.33 17.70
CA TYR A 110 -17.33 -30.31 18.52
C TYR A 110 -16.36 -31.46 18.77
N ASN A 111 -16.47 -32.13 19.92
CA ASN A 111 -15.72 -33.36 20.13
C ASN A 111 -16.01 -34.35 18.99
N ASP A 112 -14.96 -35.06 18.57
CA ASP A 112 -15.01 -36.08 17.51
C ASP A 112 -15.50 -35.59 16.13
N ASP A 113 -15.40 -34.29 15.83
CA ASP A 113 -15.77 -33.74 14.51
C ASP A 113 -14.80 -34.09 13.37
N GLY A 114 -13.71 -34.79 13.68
CA GLY A 114 -12.71 -35.26 12.70
C GLY A 114 -11.88 -34.15 12.05
N LEU A 115 -12.00 -32.89 12.49
CA LEU A 115 -11.27 -31.76 11.91
C LEU A 115 -9.92 -31.52 12.60
N ASP A 116 -8.84 -31.54 11.82
CA ASP A 116 -7.52 -31.07 12.25
C ASP A 116 -7.16 -29.83 11.43
N THR A 117 -7.24 -28.66 12.05
CA THR A 117 -7.02 -27.37 11.38
C THR A 117 -5.58 -26.90 11.46
N TRP A 118 -4.70 -27.64 12.13
CA TRP A 118 -3.29 -27.30 12.22
C TRP A 118 -2.49 -28.03 11.13
N PRO A 119 -1.66 -27.34 10.34
CA PRO A 119 -0.91 -27.98 9.28
C PRO A 119 0.16 -28.93 9.87
N LYS A 120 0.15 -30.19 9.42
CA LYS A 120 1.26 -31.12 9.67
C LYS A 120 2.35 -30.84 8.65
N THR A 121 3.51 -30.39 9.12
CA THR A 121 4.64 -30.01 8.27
C THR A 121 5.94 -30.60 8.81
N GLY A 122 6.82 -31.00 7.88
CA GLY A 122 8.18 -31.43 8.19
C GLY A 122 9.20 -30.29 8.17
N TYR A 123 8.74 -29.03 8.17
CA TYR A 123 9.61 -27.85 8.11
C TYR A 123 10.60 -27.86 9.28
N LYS A 124 11.89 -27.73 8.94
CA LYS A 124 12.97 -27.58 9.91
C LYS A 124 13.70 -26.28 9.62
N GLU A 125 13.71 -25.39 10.59
CA GLU A 125 14.51 -24.17 10.55
C GLU A 125 15.93 -24.50 11.00
N ALA A 126 16.91 -24.42 10.09
CA ALA A 126 18.28 -24.85 10.36
C ALA A 126 18.94 -24.03 11.48
N ASN A 127 18.63 -22.73 11.54
CA ASN A 127 19.18 -21.79 12.51
C ASN A 127 18.08 -21.18 13.40
N PHE A 128 17.19 -22.02 13.93
CA PHE A 128 16.01 -21.58 14.70
C PHE A 128 16.33 -20.48 15.73
N PRO A 129 17.30 -20.62 16.66
CA PRO A 129 17.54 -19.59 17.67
C PRO A 129 17.93 -18.24 17.08
N GLU A 130 18.77 -18.22 16.04
CA GLU A 130 19.24 -16.98 15.44
C GLU A 130 18.13 -16.29 14.65
N VAL A 131 17.32 -17.05 13.89
CA VAL A 131 16.18 -16.49 13.14
C VAL A 131 15.20 -15.78 14.09
N TYR A 132 14.85 -16.40 15.22
CA TYR A 132 13.93 -15.77 16.17
C TYR A 132 14.57 -14.61 16.95
N LYS A 133 15.89 -14.64 17.15
CA LYS A 133 16.64 -13.50 17.70
C LYS A 133 16.67 -12.33 16.72
N GLU A 134 16.87 -12.56 15.44
CA GLU A 134 16.77 -11.55 14.39
C GLU A 134 15.36 -10.94 14.34
N ILE A 135 14.32 -11.77 14.40
CA ILE A 135 12.93 -11.32 14.47
C ILE A 135 12.71 -10.47 15.74
N ALA A 136 13.16 -10.94 16.91
CA ALA A 136 13.03 -10.20 18.16
C ALA A 136 13.74 -8.85 18.09
N ASN A 137 14.97 -8.81 17.58
CA ASN A 137 15.74 -7.59 17.38
C ASN A 137 15.04 -6.62 16.42
N PHE A 138 14.41 -7.13 15.36
CA PHE A 138 13.60 -6.32 14.44
C PHE A 138 12.41 -5.65 15.14
N PHE A 139 11.76 -6.33 16.09
CA PHE A 139 10.65 -5.76 16.85
C PHE A 139 11.09 -4.90 18.06
N ALA A 140 12.27 -5.17 18.64
CA ALA A 140 12.86 -4.43 19.75
C ALA A 140 13.54 -3.13 19.28
N SER A 141 14.08 -3.14 18.06
CA SER A 141 14.48 -1.91 17.39
C SER A 141 13.27 -0.99 17.35
N PRO A 142 13.42 0.32 17.64
CA PRO A 142 12.34 1.26 17.43
C PRO A 142 11.81 1.02 16.02
N ARG A 143 10.55 0.59 15.91
CA ARG A 143 9.87 0.68 14.62
C ARG A 143 10.09 2.13 14.22
N THR A 144 10.84 2.38 13.14
CA THR A 144 10.64 3.60 12.37
C THR A 144 9.21 3.47 11.89
N SER A 145 8.29 3.89 12.75
CA SER A 145 6.90 3.60 12.60
C SER A 145 6.50 4.25 11.29
N ALA A 146 5.96 3.42 10.41
CA ALA A 146 5.04 3.87 9.37
C ALA A 146 3.74 4.46 9.98
N ASN A 147 3.76 4.77 11.28
CA ASN A 147 3.08 5.89 11.88
C ASN A 147 4.17 6.93 12.19
N ARG A 148 4.56 7.74 11.20
CA ARG A 148 5.34 8.93 11.56
C ARG A 148 4.44 9.75 12.44
N ASP A 149 4.84 9.85 13.69
CA ASP A 149 4.44 10.97 14.51
C ASP A 149 4.67 12.25 13.70
N VAL A 150 3.73 13.18 13.78
CA VAL A 150 3.67 14.38 12.92
C VAL A 150 4.89 15.30 13.11
N THR A 151 5.75 14.95 14.06
CA THR A 151 6.95 15.64 14.51
C THR A 151 8.26 15.06 13.99
N SER A 152 8.29 13.81 13.49
CA SER A 152 9.55 13.21 13.03
C SER A 152 9.89 13.68 11.61
N PRO A 153 11.06 14.30 11.38
CA PRO A 153 11.38 14.94 10.11
C PRO A 153 11.37 13.95 8.94
N VAL A 154 10.78 14.35 7.82
CA VAL A 154 10.86 13.59 6.56
C VAL A 154 12.34 13.33 6.24
N PRO A 155 12.79 12.08 6.11
CA PRO A 155 14.18 11.76 5.86
C PRO A 155 14.58 12.29 4.48
N VAL A 156 15.79 12.85 4.42
CA VAL A 156 16.39 13.37 3.20
C VAL A 156 17.72 12.65 2.99
N TRP A 157 17.81 11.85 1.94
CA TRP A 157 19.06 11.19 1.53
C TRP A 157 19.72 12.00 0.44
N THR A 158 21.05 12.15 0.51
CA THR A 158 21.80 12.92 -0.49
C THR A 158 22.74 12.02 -1.27
N ILE A 159 22.66 12.11 -2.60
CA ILE A 159 23.61 11.51 -3.54
C ILE A 159 24.46 12.65 -4.09
N SER A 160 25.68 12.79 -3.58
CA SER A 160 26.65 13.76 -4.11
C SER A 160 27.31 13.20 -5.36
N ILE A 161 27.35 13.96 -6.46
CA ILE A 161 28.05 13.58 -7.69
C ILE A 161 29.32 14.42 -7.85
N GLN A 162 30.43 13.78 -8.24
CA GLN A 162 31.60 14.49 -8.72
C GLN A 162 31.37 14.82 -10.20
N LYS A 163 31.69 16.04 -10.65
CA LYS A 163 31.65 16.43 -12.08
C LYS A 163 32.41 15.40 -12.91
N LYS A 164 31.72 14.61 -13.75
CA LYS A 164 32.34 13.74 -14.78
C LYS A 164 31.51 13.67 -16.07
N ASN A 165 32.21 13.35 -17.16
CA ASN A 165 32.08 13.89 -18.52
C ASN A 165 31.04 13.26 -19.48
N THR A 166 30.05 12.44 -19.06
CA THR A 166 29.06 11.88 -20.02
C THR A 166 27.65 11.65 -19.44
N GLU A 167 26.60 11.87 -20.26
CA GLU A 167 25.19 11.67 -19.87
C GLU A 167 24.86 10.22 -19.48
N LYS A 168 25.49 9.23 -20.14
CA LYS A 168 25.26 7.79 -19.88
C LYS A 168 25.78 7.37 -18.50
N GLY A 169 26.94 7.89 -18.08
CA GLY A 169 27.50 7.63 -16.76
C GLY A 169 26.71 8.25 -15.60
N TYR A 170 25.95 9.32 -15.87
CA TYR A 170 25.12 10.01 -14.88
C TYR A 170 24.01 9.10 -14.34
N PHE A 171 23.21 8.50 -15.22
CA PHE A 171 22.07 7.67 -14.82
C PHE A 171 22.48 6.36 -14.16
N GLU A 172 23.57 5.73 -14.62
CA GLU A 172 24.02 4.47 -14.04
C GLU A 172 24.59 4.65 -12.62
N SER A 173 25.40 5.69 -12.40
CA SER A 173 25.98 5.93 -11.08
C SER A 173 24.95 6.40 -10.06
N ILE A 174 24.08 7.34 -10.44
CA ILE A 174 23.03 7.84 -9.54
C ILE A 174 21.97 6.76 -9.34
N GLY A 175 21.60 6.06 -10.41
CA GLY A 175 20.66 4.94 -10.39
C GLY A 175 21.07 3.92 -9.35
N ARG A 176 22.29 3.38 -9.44
CA ARG A 176 22.79 2.38 -8.49
C ARG A 176 22.76 2.86 -7.03
N ARG A 177 23.14 4.12 -6.77
CA ARG A 177 23.17 4.69 -5.42
C ARG A 177 21.76 4.96 -4.87
N GLY A 178 20.85 5.45 -5.73
CA GLY A 178 19.45 5.64 -5.36
C GLY A 178 18.72 4.33 -5.16
N ASP A 179 18.99 3.32 -5.99
CA ASP A 179 18.43 1.97 -5.86
C ASP A 179 18.86 1.33 -4.54
N LYS A 180 20.12 1.48 -4.13
CA LYS A 180 20.59 1.05 -2.81
C LYS A 180 19.76 1.66 -1.69
N ILE A 181 19.54 2.99 -1.71
CA ILE A 181 18.70 3.68 -0.72
C ILE A 181 17.26 3.14 -0.76
N ILE A 182 16.67 3.01 -1.95
CA ILE A 182 15.29 2.55 -2.10
C ILE A 182 15.13 1.11 -1.59
N HIS A 183 16.06 0.21 -1.93
CA HIS A 183 16.05 -1.17 -1.49
C HIS A 183 16.22 -1.29 0.03
N GLU A 184 17.20 -0.59 0.61
CA GLU A 184 17.42 -0.63 2.07
C GLU A 184 16.20 -0.15 2.87
N GLN A 185 15.49 0.86 2.39
CA GLN A 185 14.39 1.48 3.12
C GLN A 185 13.01 0.84 2.84
N PHE A 186 12.82 0.32 1.62
CA PHE A 186 11.49 -0.03 1.10
C PHE A 186 11.36 -1.44 0.51
N LEU A 187 12.34 -2.33 0.69
CA LEU A 187 12.24 -3.72 0.17
C LEU A 187 10.90 -4.39 0.55
N GLY A 188 10.24 -4.99 -0.44
CA GLY A 188 8.95 -5.66 -0.30
C GLY A 188 7.74 -4.71 -0.15
N LYS A 189 7.94 -3.40 -0.23
CA LYS A 189 6.87 -2.40 -0.12
C LYS A 189 6.50 -1.83 -1.48
N MET A 190 5.22 -1.49 -1.63
CA MET A 190 4.75 -0.60 -2.69
C MET A 190 5.06 0.85 -2.31
N ILE A 191 5.65 1.60 -3.24
CA ILE A 191 5.94 3.04 -3.11
C ILE A 191 5.48 3.79 -4.35
N LEU A 192 5.26 5.09 -4.21
CA LEU A 192 5.01 6.01 -5.32
C LEU A 192 6.16 7.00 -5.44
N LEU A 193 6.65 7.24 -6.65
CA LEU A 193 7.85 8.04 -6.91
C LEU A 193 7.53 9.23 -7.81
N ARG A 194 8.24 10.34 -7.61
CA ARG A 194 8.15 11.49 -8.52
C ARG A 194 9.49 12.19 -8.63
N CYS A 195 9.91 12.39 -9.87
CA CYS A 195 11.10 13.15 -10.25
C CYS A 195 10.77 14.64 -10.37
N ILE A 196 11.63 15.48 -9.81
CA ILE A 196 11.50 16.94 -9.80
C ILE A 196 12.85 17.56 -10.16
N SER A 197 12.81 18.58 -11.02
CA SER A 197 13.96 19.46 -11.26
C SER A 197 13.75 20.79 -10.57
N SER A 198 14.68 21.20 -9.70
CA SER A 198 14.61 22.51 -9.04
C SER A 198 14.65 23.69 -10.03
N LYS A 199 15.16 23.46 -11.25
CA LYS A 199 15.14 24.44 -12.35
C LYS A 199 13.72 24.82 -12.77
N ASP A 200 12.76 23.89 -12.64
CA ASP A 200 11.35 24.14 -12.96
C ASP A 200 10.70 25.09 -11.95
N HIS A 201 11.26 25.14 -10.75
CA HIS A 201 10.81 26.01 -9.65
C HIS A 201 11.59 27.32 -9.58
N LYS A 202 12.62 27.52 -10.42
CA LYS A 202 13.56 28.65 -10.37
C LYS A 202 14.13 28.89 -8.95
N LYS A 203 14.39 27.80 -8.22
CA LYS A 203 14.81 27.81 -6.82
C LYS A 203 16.01 26.89 -6.59
N LYS A 204 16.77 27.14 -5.52
CA LYS A 204 17.80 26.21 -5.07
C LYS A 204 17.14 24.90 -4.62
N VAL A 205 17.87 23.80 -4.74
CA VAL A 205 17.40 22.46 -4.36
C VAL A 205 16.88 22.43 -2.92
N ASP A 206 17.64 23.00 -1.98
CA ASP A 206 17.27 23.01 -0.55
C ASP A 206 15.99 23.82 -0.29
N GLU A 207 15.73 24.90 -1.04
CA GLU A 207 14.47 25.65 -0.95
C GLU A 207 13.28 24.80 -1.38
N VAL A 208 13.39 24.09 -2.51
CA VAL A 208 12.32 23.22 -3.03
C VAL A 208 12.06 22.06 -2.06
N VAL A 209 13.12 21.45 -1.52
CA VAL A 209 12.99 20.39 -0.50
C VAL A 209 12.27 20.91 0.75
N ASN A 210 12.61 22.11 1.25
CA ASN A 210 11.94 22.70 2.41
C ASN A 210 10.45 22.97 2.14
N ILE A 211 10.12 23.43 0.94
CA ILE A 211 8.72 23.61 0.54
C ILE A 211 8.00 22.25 0.57
N ILE A 212 8.54 21.23 -0.10
CA ILE A 212 7.93 19.89 -0.14
C ILE A 212 7.76 19.31 1.27
N LYS A 213 8.74 19.47 2.16
CA LYS A 213 8.62 19.00 3.55
C LYS A 213 7.47 19.68 4.29
N ARG A 214 7.24 20.97 4.04
CA ARG A 214 6.19 21.77 4.68
C ARG A 214 4.81 21.49 4.09
N THR A 215 4.69 21.44 2.76
CA THR A 215 3.41 21.37 2.03
C THR A 215 3.02 19.96 1.64
N GLY A 216 3.97 19.01 1.67
CA GLY A 216 3.81 17.66 1.15
C GLY A 216 3.95 17.52 -0.36
N THR A 217 4.19 18.59 -1.10
CA THR A 217 4.19 18.57 -2.59
C THR A 217 4.95 19.74 -3.19
N ASP A 218 5.50 19.54 -4.39
CA ASP A 218 6.08 20.60 -5.20
C ASP A 218 5.03 21.47 -5.91
N ARG A 219 3.75 21.08 -5.86
CA ARG A 219 2.62 21.88 -6.40
C ARG A 219 2.05 22.86 -5.37
N TYR A 220 2.89 23.77 -4.90
CA TYR A 220 2.53 24.80 -3.90
C TYR A 220 2.06 26.12 -4.51
N ASP A 221 2.42 26.39 -5.78
CA ASP A 221 2.04 27.59 -6.52
C ASP A 221 1.25 27.20 -7.77
N SER A 222 0.00 27.65 -7.84
CA SER A 222 -0.91 27.38 -8.95
C SER A 222 -0.51 28.08 -10.26
N LYS A 223 0.42 29.06 -10.20
CA LYS A 223 0.93 29.78 -11.38
C LYS A 223 2.11 29.07 -12.05
N ILE A 224 2.76 28.13 -11.36
CA ILE A 224 3.86 27.34 -11.94
C ILE A 224 3.24 26.32 -12.90
N LYS A 225 3.28 26.62 -14.21
CA LYS A 225 2.91 25.67 -15.26
C LYS A 225 3.92 24.52 -15.28
N MET A 226 3.62 23.43 -14.60
CA MET A 226 4.34 22.17 -14.78
C MET A 226 3.79 21.49 -16.03
N ILE A 227 4.65 21.07 -16.96
CA ILE A 227 4.22 20.35 -18.17
C ILE A 227 3.21 19.28 -17.78
N PHE A 228 2.10 19.26 -18.53
CA PHE A 228 0.80 18.64 -18.23
C PHE A 228 -0.28 19.58 -17.66
N HIS A 229 -0.50 20.77 -18.25
CA HIS A 229 -1.59 21.67 -17.80
C HIS A 229 -2.82 21.76 -18.71
N GLU A 230 -2.72 21.45 -20.00
CA GLU A 230 -3.85 21.68 -20.92
C GLU A 230 -4.79 20.46 -21.10
N PHE A 231 -4.39 19.25 -20.66
CA PHE A 231 -5.19 18.03 -20.81
C PHE A 231 -5.93 17.56 -19.54
N TYR A 232 -5.83 18.26 -18.42
CA TYR A 232 -6.07 17.69 -17.08
C TYR A 232 -7.34 18.17 -16.37
N GLU A 233 -8.22 18.87 -17.09
CA GLU A 233 -9.34 19.58 -16.50
C GLU A 233 -10.40 18.67 -15.88
N LYS A 234 -10.57 17.43 -16.37
CA LYS A 234 -11.71 16.59 -15.97
C LYS A 234 -11.61 16.01 -14.55
N HIS A 235 -10.40 15.67 -14.08
CA HIS A 235 -10.23 14.91 -12.81
C HIS A 235 -9.26 15.52 -11.80
N LYS A 236 -8.58 16.64 -12.14
CA LYS A 236 -7.75 17.45 -11.22
C LYS A 236 -6.85 16.62 -10.27
N PRO A 237 -5.85 15.89 -10.81
CA PRO A 237 -4.91 15.15 -9.96
C PRO A 237 -4.05 16.11 -9.11
N ASP A 238 -3.72 15.71 -7.89
CA ASP A 238 -2.75 16.46 -7.07
C ASP A 238 -1.33 16.24 -7.59
N LEU A 239 -0.98 14.99 -7.97
CA LEU A 239 0.36 14.61 -8.39
C LEU A 239 0.31 13.53 -9.48
N PHE A 240 1.34 13.56 -10.32
CA PHE A 240 1.71 12.45 -11.19
C PHE A 240 2.86 11.68 -10.53
N LEU A 241 2.65 10.39 -10.32
CA LEU A 241 3.57 9.51 -9.61
C LEU A 241 3.73 8.17 -10.33
N ASP A 242 4.94 7.63 -10.32
CA ASP A 242 5.23 6.27 -10.80
C ASP A 242 5.06 5.28 -9.64
N GLU A 243 4.19 4.28 -9.82
CA GLU A 243 3.96 3.23 -8.84
C GLU A 243 4.99 2.10 -8.98
N CYS A 244 5.56 1.65 -7.85
CA CYS A 244 6.60 0.63 -7.87
C CYS A 244 6.51 -0.33 -6.66
N LEU A 245 6.42 -1.64 -6.94
CA LEU A 245 6.78 -2.67 -5.95
C LEU A 245 8.30 -2.79 -5.90
N VAL A 246 8.90 -2.55 -4.74
CA VAL A 246 10.35 -2.63 -4.54
C VAL A 246 10.79 -4.09 -4.35
N THR A 247 11.55 -4.61 -5.31
CA THR A 247 12.17 -5.94 -5.27
C THR A 247 13.67 -5.82 -5.53
N LYS A 248 14.47 -6.84 -5.17
CA LYS A 248 15.94 -6.76 -5.22
C LYS A 248 16.48 -6.59 -6.64
N GLU A 249 15.73 -7.05 -7.64
CA GLU A 249 16.14 -7.16 -9.04
C GLU A 249 15.85 -5.89 -9.84
N LYS A 250 15.00 -4.99 -9.33
CA LYS A 250 14.56 -3.81 -10.08
C LYS A 250 15.57 -2.67 -10.00
N SER A 251 15.84 -2.05 -11.15
CA SER A 251 16.58 -0.78 -11.24
C SER A 251 15.60 0.40 -11.24
N ILE A 252 15.15 0.81 -10.05
CA ILE A 252 14.03 1.75 -9.88
C ILE A 252 14.47 3.18 -10.20
N MET A 253 15.48 3.69 -9.49
CA MET A 253 16.01 5.04 -9.62
C MET A 253 16.54 5.30 -11.03
N LYS A 254 17.26 4.33 -11.62
CA LYS A 254 17.77 4.45 -12.99
C LYS A 254 16.61 4.71 -13.96
N ASN A 255 15.58 3.87 -13.92
CA ASN A 255 14.47 3.92 -14.85
C ASN A 255 13.68 5.22 -14.72
N ILE A 256 13.29 5.62 -13.51
CA ILE A 256 12.50 6.86 -13.31
C ILE A 256 13.26 8.13 -13.72
N LEU A 257 14.60 8.15 -13.58
CA LEU A 257 15.42 9.28 -14.00
C LEU A 257 15.55 9.35 -15.53
N GLN A 258 15.73 8.19 -16.18
CA GLN A 258 15.79 8.10 -17.64
C GLN A 258 14.45 8.50 -18.27
N ASP A 259 13.35 7.97 -17.74
CA ASP A 259 12.00 8.30 -18.20
C ASP A 259 11.69 9.79 -18.04
N PHE A 260 12.05 10.39 -16.90
CA PHE A 260 11.90 11.83 -16.68
C PHE A 260 12.70 12.64 -17.71
N TYR A 261 13.96 12.28 -17.94
CA TYR A 261 14.82 12.98 -18.89
C TYR A 261 14.26 12.89 -20.32
N GLN A 262 13.88 11.69 -20.77
CA GLN A 262 13.30 11.46 -22.10
C GLN A 262 11.98 12.23 -22.30
N LYS A 263 11.07 12.20 -21.31
CA LYS A 263 9.82 12.98 -21.35
C LYS A 263 10.11 14.47 -21.53
N THR A 264 11.06 15.02 -20.75
CA THR A 264 11.42 16.44 -20.87
C THR A 264 12.09 16.79 -22.21
N GLN A 265 12.87 15.88 -22.80
CA GLN A 265 13.43 16.05 -24.14
C GLN A 265 12.31 16.18 -25.19
N GLY A 266 11.32 15.30 -25.17
CA GLY A 266 10.17 15.36 -26.07
C GLY A 266 9.38 16.66 -25.90
N ASP A 267 8.97 16.96 -24.67
CA ASP A 267 8.05 18.07 -24.38
C ASP A 267 8.71 19.45 -24.52
N ARG A 268 10.01 19.56 -24.18
CA ARG A 268 10.72 20.85 -24.07
C ARG A 268 11.83 21.02 -25.09
N LYS A 269 12.00 20.06 -26.00
CA LYS A 269 13.10 19.99 -26.98
C LYS A 269 14.50 20.00 -26.35
N ARG A 270 14.61 19.75 -25.03
CA ARG A 270 15.87 19.66 -24.28
C ARG A 270 15.68 18.80 -23.03
N GLY A 271 16.70 18.00 -22.70
CA GLY A 271 16.65 17.11 -21.56
C GLY A 271 16.92 17.83 -20.25
N ILE A 272 16.10 17.55 -19.25
CA ILE A 272 16.24 18.12 -17.91
C ILE A 272 16.47 16.99 -16.93
N TYR A 273 17.56 17.11 -16.18
CA TYR A 273 17.85 16.19 -15.09
C TYR A 273 17.01 16.53 -13.86
N ALA A 274 16.37 15.49 -13.31
CA ALA A 274 15.82 15.56 -11.97
C ALA A 274 16.97 15.62 -10.95
N ASN A 275 16.81 16.47 -9.95
CA ASN A 275 17.74 16.61 -8.83
C ASN A 275 17.06 16.40 -7.46
N ILE A 276 15.76 16.12 -7.48
CA ILE A 276 14.96 15.77 -6.32
C ILE A 276 14.04 14.61 -6.73
N VAL A 277 13.99 13.56 -5.92
CA VAL A 277 13.02 12.47 -6.05
C VAL A 277 12.24 12.35 -4.75
N THR A 278 10.93 12.50 -4.82
CA THR A 278 10.03 12.34 -3.67
C THR A 278 9.41 10.95 -3.68
N ILE A 279 9.33 10.34 -2.49
CA ILE A 279 8.76 9.01 -2.28
C ILE A 279 7.51 9.16 -1.43
N TYR A 280 6.39 8.58 -1.85
CA TYR A 280 5.10 8.65 -1.14
C TYR A 280 4.55 7.27 -0.80
N SER A 281 3.73 7.23 0.25
CA SER A 281 2.99 6.04 0.68
C SER A 281 1.73 5.86 -0.17
N PRO A 282 1.59 4.74 -0.91
CA PRO A 282 0.37 4.45 -1.68
C PRO A 282 -0.90 4.47 -0.81
N ARG A 283 -0.81 4.02 0.44
CA ARG A 283 -1.95 4.01 1.39
C ARG A 283 -2.50 5.39 1.73
N LYS A 284 -1.71 6.46 1.55
CA LYS A 284 -2.10 7.85 1.83
C LYS A 284 -2.52 8.60 0.55
N MET A 285 -2.42 7.93 -0.59
CA MET A 285 -2.80 8.45 -1.89
C MET A 285 -4.00 7.66 -2.43
N LYS A 286 -4.77 8.30 -3.30
CA LYS A 286 -5.86 7.69 -4.05
C LYS A 286 -5.50 7.80 -5.53
N MET A 287 -5.32 6.68 -6.19
CA MET A 287 -5.14 6.64 -7.64
C MET A 287 -6.45 7.09 -8.32
N ILE A 288 -6.31 7.82 -9.40
CA ILE A 288 -7.41 8.31 -10.22
C ILE A 288 -7.16 7.84 -11.63
N LYS A 289 -8.16 7.21 -12.22
CA LYS A 289 -8.10 6.80 -13.62
C LYS A 289 -8.11 8.05 -14.49
N ASN A 290 -7.16 8.17 -15.39
CA ASN A 290 -7.16 9.21 -16.41
C ASN A 290 -6.97 8.56 -17.78
N VAL A 291 -7.59 9.14 -18.81
CA VAL A 291 -7.48 8.66 -20.19
C VAL A 291 -6.73 9.71 -20.99
N TYR A 292 -5.60 9.33 -21.57
CA TYR A 292 -4.75 10.16 -22.42
C TYR A 292 -4.73 9.56 -23.82
N GLU A 293 -5.12 10.32 -24.86
CA GLU A 293 -5.14 9.84 -26.25
C GLU A 293 -5.87 8.49 -26.43
N GLY A 294 -6.92 8.23 -25.64
CA GLY A 294 -7.68 6.97 -25.66
C GLY A 294 -7.05 5.82 -24.84
N GLN A 295 -5.89 6.02 -24.22
CA GLN A 295 -5.24 5.04 -23.34
C GLN A 295 -5.43 5.40 -21.86
N GLU A 296 -5.84 4.43 -21.06
CA GLU A 296 -5.93 4.60 -19.61
C GLU A 296 -4.53 4.62 -18.97
N LYS A 297 -4.21 5.68 -18.22
CA LYS A 297 -2.95 5.85 -17.49
C LYS A 297 -3.22 5.78 -15.98
N SER A 298 -2.36 5.06 -15.27
CA SER A 298 -2.44 4.82 -13.83
C SER A 298 -1.38 5.60 -13.03
N ASP A 299 -1.08 6.83 -13.49
CA ASP A 299 -0.04 7.70 -12.91
C ASP A 299 -0.61 8.90 -12.14
N CYS A 300 -1.93 9.08 -12.12
CA CYS A 300 -2.61 10.21 -11.50
C CYS A 300 -3.03 9.90 -10.05
N PHE A 301 -2.65 10.74 -9.09
CA PHE A 301 -2.97 10.54 -7.68
C PHE A 301 -3.51 11.81 -7.00
N GLN A 302 -4.42 11.62 -6.05
CA GLN A 302 -4.84 12.63 -5.06
C GLN A 302 -4.41 12.23 -3.65
N PHE A 303 -4.10 13.21 -2.82
CA PHE A 303 -3.90 12.98 -1.39
C PHE A 303 -5.23 12.61 -0.74
N ARG A 304 -5.23 11.58 0.10
CA ARG A 304 -6.42 11.22 0.90
C ARG A 304 -6.70 12.24 2.00
N ASP A 305 -5.65 12.84 2.57
CA ASP A 305 -5.73 13.94 3.53
C ASP A 305 -5.20 15.21 2.89
N GLN A 306 -6.11 16.07 2.41
CA GLN A 306 -5.78 17.31 1.74
C GLN A 306 -5.19 18.37 2.68
N LYS A 307 -5.45 18.28 3.99
CA LYS A 307 -4.95 19.24 4.98
C LYS A 307 -3.54 18.87 5.47
N ASN A 308 -3.21 17.59 5.47
CA ASN A 308 -1.91 17.08 5.94
C ASN A 308 -1.17 16.25 4.88
N LYS A 309 -1.01 16.80 3.68
CA LYS A 309 -0.37 16.12 2.53
C LYS A 309 1.04 15.59 2.85
N GLN A 310 1.80 16.30 3.68
CA GLN A 310 3.13 15.92 4.15
C GLN A 310 3.17 14.56 4.86
N LYS A 311 2.06 14.09 5.43
CA LYS A 311 1.97 12.74 6.04
C LYS A 311 2.07 11.61 5.00
N ALA A 312 1.90 11.90 3.71
CA ALA A 312 2.09 10.92 2.65
C ALA A 312 3.56 10.75 2.26
N LEU A 313 4.44 11.71 2.57
CA LEU A 313 5.86 11.64 2.20
C LEU A 313 6.59 10.56 3.02
N LEU A 314 7.17 9.60 2.31
CA LEU A 314 8.07 8.58 2.86
C LEU A 314 9.55 8.99 2.80
N GLY A 315 9.89 10.03 2.05
CA GLY A 315 11.25 10.57 2.06
C GLY A 315 11.58 11.29 0.77
N ILE A 316 12.77 11.90 0.75
CA ILE A 316 13.26 12.69 -0.37
C ILE A 316 14.70 12.25 -0.65
N ILE A 317 14.99 11.92 -1.90
CA ILE A 317 16.36 11.71 -2.38
C ILE A 317 16.77 12.97 -3.14
N VAL A 318 17.90 13.55 -2.76
CA VAL A 318 18.46 14.76 -3.35
C VAL A 318 19.74 14.40 -4.08
N ILE A 319 19.88 14.87 -5.32
CA ILE A 319 21.09 14.70 -6.12
C ILE A 319 21.80 16.06 -6.13
N LYS A 320 22.96 16.14 -5.47
CA LYS A 320 23.77 17.36 -5.40
C LYS A 320 24.99 17.23 -6.29
N SER A 321 25.11 18.14 -7.25
CA SER A 321 26.31 18.37 -8.06
C SER A 321 27.24 19.39 -7.44
#